data_AF-A0A157ZAD6-F1
#
_entry.id   AF-A0A157ZAD6-F1
#
_cell.length_a   1.000
_cell.length_b   1.000
_cell.length_c   1.000
_cell.angle_alpha   90.00
_cell.angle_beta   90.00
_cell.angle_gamma   90.00
#
_symmetry.space_group_name_H-M   'P 1'
#
loop_
_entity.id
_entity.type
_entity.pdbx_description
1 polymer ?
#
loop_
_entity_poly.entity_id
_entity_poly.type
_entity_poly.pdbx_seq_one_letter_code
_entity_poly.pdbx_strand_id
1 'polypeptide(L)'
;MAFILHALRPRVADLQKLVLLDYALIYSGDLGGPSSLHTPIPQRNSEVYTRRDRVEEGLYLMSRKDIVAAGFTDEGIVYCAGEHCRQLVFALTSSYARQLETRSAWVAKKFGDVPSEELTEIFEREGDRWGAEFTAMSF
;
A
#
# COMPACT_ATOMS: atom_id res chain seq x y z
N MET A 1 -1.50 1.08 -6.14
CA MET A 1 -1.99 -0.29 -5.85
C MET A 1 -1.49 -1.39 -6.78
N ALA A 2 -1.67 -1.34 -8.10
CA ALA A 2 -1.26 -2.44 -8.99
C ALA A 2 0.18 -2.93 -8.78
N PHE A 3 1.15 -2.02 -8.65
CA PHE A 3 2.55 -2.37 -8.36
C PHE A 3 2.74 -3.08 -7.01
N ILE A 4 2.02 -2.66 -5.96
CA ILE A 4 2.08 -3.29 -4.62
C ILE A 4 1.52 -4.70 -4.69
N LEU A 5 0.32 -4.88 -5.22
CA LEU A 5 -0.31 -6.20 -5.34
C LEU A 5 0.49 -7.14 -6.24
N HIS A 6 1.08 -6.61 -7.31
CA HIS A 6 2.00 -7.37 -8.15
C HIS A 6 3.21 -7.89 -7.38
N ALA A 7 3.82 -7.03 -6.56
CA ALA A 7 4.99 -7.35 -5.75
C ALA A 7 4.68 -8.28 -4.57
N LEU A 8 3.44 -8.26 -4.06
CA LEU A 8 3.01 -9.11 -2.97
C LEU A 8 2.81 -10.58 -3.36
N ARG A 9 2.68 -10.90 -4.65
CA ARG A 9 2.37 -12.27 -5.09
C ARG A 9 3.29 -13.34 -4.46
N PRO A 10 2.74 -14.50 -4.05
CA PRO A 10 1.34 -14.92 -4.17
C PRO A 10 0.41 -14.46 -3.01
N ARG A 11 0.84 -13.50 -2.19
CA ARG A 11 0.10 -13.09 -0.98
C ARG A 11 -1.14 -12.27 -1.29
N VAL A 12 -2.05 -12.25 -0.31
CA VAL A 12 -3.24 -11.39 -0.26
C VAL A 12 -3.04 -10.30 0.79
N ALA A 13 -3.80 -9.21 0.69
CA ALA A 13 -3.80 -8.12 1.67
C ALA A 13 -5.20 -7.53 1.84
N ASP A 14 -5.60 -7.24 3.06
CA ASP A 14 -6.81 -6.45 3.32
C ASP A 14 -6.61 -4.96 2.96
N LEU A 15 -7.69 -4.17 3.04
CA LEU A 15 -7.65 -2.74 2.73
C LEU A 15 -6.69 -1.97 3.65
N GLN A 16 -6.64 -2.30 4.94
CA GLN A 16 -5.81 -1.61 5.92
C GLN A 16 -4.32 -1.77 5.57
N LYS A 17 -3.88 -3.00 5.32
CA LYS A 17 -2.53 -3.30 4.87
C LYS A 17 -2.22 -2.56 3.58
N LEU A 18 -3.10 -2.57 2.59
CA LEU A 18 -2.85 -1.87 1.34
C LEU A 18 -2.67 -0.35 1.51
N VAL A 19 -3.42 0.29 2.40
CA VAL A 19 -3.23 1.71 2.75
C VAL A 19 -1.87 1.94 3.40
N LEU A 20 -1.47 1.10 4.36
CA LEU A 20 -0.18 1.20 5.03
C LEU A 20 1.00 0.95 4.06
N LEU A 21 0.88 -0.03 3.17
CA LEU A 21 1.89 -0.32 2.14
C LEU A 21 1.97 0.81 1.10
N ASP A 22 0.86 1.45 0.74
CA ASP A 22 0.86 2.64 -0.11
C ASP A 22 1.64 3.79 0.53
N TYR A 23 1.38 4.02 1.81
CA TYR A 23 2.12 5.01 2.60
C TYR A 23 3.61 4.69 2.63
N ALA A 24 3.98 3.45 2.97
CA ALA A 24 5.38 3.02 3.01
C ALA A 24 6.11 3.10 1.67
N LEU A 25 5.39 2.90 0.57
CA LEU A 25 5.95 3.03 -0.76
C LEU A 25 6.31 4.48 -1.06
N ILE A 26 5.45 5.42 -0.67
CA ILE A 26 5.67 6.85 -0.92
C ILE A 26 6.80 7.40 -0.04
N TYR A 27 6.80 7.03 1.23
CA TYR A 27 7.75 7.51 2.25
C TYR A 27 8.80 6.47 2.60
N SER A 28 9.24 5.68 1.62
CA SER A 28 10.15 4.56 1.85
C SER A 28 11.45 4.97 2.55
N GLY A 29 11.94 6.19 2.34
CA GLY A 29 13.18 6.67 2.97
C GLY A 29 13.06 6.82 4.48
N ASP A 30 11.89 7.26 4.96
CA ASP A 30 11.60 7.45 6.38
C ASP A 30 11.56 6.09 7.11
N LEU A 31 11.26 5.02 6.36
CA LEU A 31 11.19 3.64 6.84
C LEU A 31 12.48 2.85 6.58
N GLY A 32 13.61 3.51 6.31
CA GLY A 32 14.89 2.85 6.04
C GLY A 32 14.93 2.09 4.71
N GLY A 33 14.15 2.53 3.74
CA GLY A 33 14.12 2.03 2.37
C GLY A 33 14.80 2.96 1.37
N PRO A 34 14.51 2.79 0.06
CA PRO A 34 14.95 3.73 -0.98
C PRO A 34 14.48 5.16 -0.69
N SER A 35 15.09 6.16 -1.33
CA SER A 35 14.65 7.57 -1.18
C SER A 35 13.14 7.73 -1.39
N SER A 36 12.46 8.55 -0.60
CA SER A 36 11.02 8.76 -0.73
C SER A 36 10.65 9.32 -2.12
N LEU A 37 9.48 8.97 -2.65
CA LEU A 37 8.99 9.50 -3.93
C LEU A 37 8.52 10.95 -3.84
N HIS A 38 8.08 11.36 -2.66
CA HIS A 38 7.62 12.70 -2.37
C HIS A 38 8.44 13.31 -1.25
N THR A 39 8.71 14.61 -1.36
CA THR A 39 9.35 15.40 -0.31
C THR A 39 8.42 15.44 0.92
N PRO A 40 8.96 15.33 2.15
CA PRO A 40 8.19 15.53 3.38
C PRO A 40 7.39 16.84 3.35
N ILE A 41 6.07 16.76 3.55
CA ILE A 41 5.19 17.93 3.72
C ILE A 41 4.69 17.93 5.17
N PRO A 42 4.53 19.09 5.85
CA PRO A 42 3.89 19.16 7.16
C PRO A 42 2.41 18.72 7.10
N GLN A 43 1.88 18.16 8.21
CA GLN A 43 0.48 17.68 8.36
C GLN A 43 0.09 16.46 7.50
N ARG A 44 0.69 15.29 7.77
CA ARG A 44 0.47 14.05 7.00
C ARG A 44 -0.85 13.30 7.32
N ASN A 45 -1.59 13.71 8.37
CA ASN A 45 -2.69 12.92 8.94
C ASN A 45 -3.98 13.01 8.13
N SER A 46 -4.29 14.20 7.61
CA SER A 46 -5.45 14.40 6.74
C SER A 46 -5.32 13.63 5.42
N GLU A 47 -4.09 13.25 5.05
CA GLU A 47 -3.81 12.51 3.83
C GLU A 47 -4.16 11.03 3.95
N VAL A 48 -3.96 10.38 5.10
CA VAL A 48 -4.21 8.93 5.27
C VAL A 48 -5.71 8.60 5.16
N TYR A 49 -6.58 9.38 5.80
CA TYR A 49 -8.03 9.21 5.70
C TYR A 49 -8.53 9.49 4.27
N THR A 50 -8.06 10.56 3.64
CA THR A 50 -8.37 10.85 2.23
C THR A 50 -7.78 9.79 1.28
N ARG A 51 -6.72 9.08 1.68
CA ARG A 51 -6.11 8.00 0.90
C ARG A 51 -6.91 6.71 1.00
N ARG A 52 -7.54 6.38 2.13
CA ARG A 52 -8.33 5.15 2.27
C ARG A 52 -9.43 5.07 1.21
N ASP A 53 -10.27 6.10 1.13
CA ASP A 53 -11.38 6.16 0.18
C ASP A 53 -10.89 6.08 -1.28
N ARG A 54 -9.78 6.77 -1.58
CA ARG A 54 -9.15 6.72 -2.91
C ARG A 54 -8.55 5.36 -3.25
N VAL A 55 -7.97 4.67 -2.26
CA VAL A 55 -7.45 3.32 -2.43
C VAL A 55 -8.60 2.37 -2.70
N GLU A 56 -9.69 2.47 -1.94
CA GLU A 56 -10.89 1.67 -2.12
C GLU A 56 -11.54 1.89 -3.49
N GLU A 57 -11.76 3.15 -3.91
CA GLU A 57 -12.26 3.48 -5.23
C GLU A 57 -11.33 2.95 -6.33
N GLY A 58 -10.01 3.11 -6.16
CA GLY A 58 -9.03 2.56 -7.08
C GLY A 58 -9.09 1.04 -7.19
N LEU A 59 -9.20 0.33 -6.07
CA LEU A 59 -9.36 -1.13 -6.02
C LEU A 59 -10.65 -1.57 -6.73
N TYR A 60 -11.76 -0.87 -6.50
CA TYR A 60 -13.01 -1.10 -7.20
C TYR A 60 -12.89 -0.90 -8.72
N LEU A 61 -12.26 0.18 -9.18
CA LEU A 61 -12.08 0.43 -10.61
C LEU A 61 -11.16 -0.61 -11.28
N MET A 62 -10.09 -1.01 -10.59
CA MET A 62 -9.16 -2.03 -11.07
C MET A 62 -9.76 -3.43 -11.09
N SER A 63 -10.65 -3.76 -10.16
CA SER A 63 -11.31 -5.07 -10.14
C SER A 63 -12.23 -5.26 -11.35
N ARG A 64 -12.89 -4.20 -11.82
CA ARG A 64 -13.69 -4.22 -13.06
C ARG A 64 -12.90 -4.50 -14.34
N LYS A 65 -11.57 -4.57 -14.25
CA LYS A 65 -10.63 -4.81 -15.36
C LYS A 65 -9.72 -6.01 -15.12
N ASP A 66 -10.00 -6.81 -14.09
CA ASP A 66 -9.19 -7.96 -13.66
C ASP A 66 -7.71 -7.62 -13.38
N ILE A 67 -7.43 -6.35 -13.05
CA ILE A 67 -6.11 -5.91 -12.58
C ILE A 67 -5.93 -6.30 -11.11
N VAL A 68 -7.03 -6.31 -10.36
CA VAL A 68 -7.09 -6.70 -8.94
C VAL A 68 -8.19 -7.73 -8.79
N ALA A 69 -7.94 -8.80 -8.06
CA ALA A 69 -8.98 -9.73 -7.65
C ALA A 69 -9.30 -9.48 -6.16
N ALA A 70 -10.59 -9.48 -5.83
CA ALA A 70 -11.08 -9.44 -4.45
C ALA A 70 -11.57 -10.84 -4.06
N GLY A 71 -11.28 -11.24 -2.83
CA GLY A 71 -11.74 -12.48 -2.21
C GLY A 71 -12.31 -12.21 -0.83
N PHE A 72 -12.96 -13.22 -0.26
CA PHE A 72 -13.51 -13.18 1.09
C PHE A 72 -12.82 -14.24 1.94
N THR A 73 -12.45 -13.86 3.15
CA THR A 73 -11.99 -14.74 4.23
C THR A 73 -12.91 -14.55 5.44
N ASP A 74 -12.68 -15.33 6.50
CA ASP A 74 -13.45 -15.21 7.75
C ASP A 74 -13.21 -13.85 8.43
N GLU A 75 -12.12 -13.17 8.08
CA GLU A 75 -11.71 -11.84 8.57
C GLU A 75 -12.18 -10.69 7.66
N GLY A 76 -12.81 -10.97 6.51
CA GLY A 76 -13.38 -9.97 5.61
C GLY A 76 -12.86 -10.00 4.19
N ILE A 77 -12.77 -8.82 3.55
CA ILE A 77 -12.36 -8.69 2.15
C ILE A 77 -10.84 -8.61 2.05
N VAL A 78 -10.26 -9.46 1.19
CA VAL A 78 -8.84 -9.44 0.84
C VAL A 78 -8.67 -9.20 -0.66
N TYR A 79 -7.53 -8.62 -1.01
CA TYR A 79 -7.18 -8.27 -2.39
C TYR A 79 -5.88 -8.95 -2.80
N CYS A 80 -5.80 -9.36 -4.06
CA CYS A 80 -4.58 -9.88 -4.68
C CYS A 80 -4.42 -9.38 -6.12
N ALA A 81 -3.25 -9.59 -6.70
CA ALA A 81 -3.01 -9.27 -8.11
C ALA A 81 -3.89 -10.14 -9.02
N GLY A 82 -4.74 -9.50 -9.82
CA GLY A 82 -5.57 -10.17 -10.82
C GLY A 82 -4.79 -10.60 -12.05
N GLU A 83 -5.49 -11.21 -13.01
CA GLU A 83 -4.93 -11.78 -14.24
C GLU A 83 -4.17 -10.72 -15.06
N HIS A 84 -4.74 -9.53 -15.23
CA HIS A 84 -4.14 -8.44 -16.02
C HIS A 84 -3.15 -7.59 -15.22
N CYS A 85 -2.98 -7.84 -13.91
CA CYS A 85 -2.10 -7.04 -13.04
C CYS A 85 -0.66 -6.97 -13.56
N ARG A 86 -0.14 -8.13 -13.98
CA ARG A 86 1.22 -8.23 -14.52
C ARG A 86 1.36 -7.40 -15.78
N GLN A 87 0.45 -7.55 -16.73
CA GLN A 87 0.50 -6.86 -18.01
C GLN A 87 0.46 -5.34 -17.83
N LEU A 88 -0.40 -4.83 -16.94
CA LEU A 88 -0.47 -3.40 -16.64
C LEU A 88 0.85 -2.86 -16.09
N VAL A 89 1.43 -3.53 -15.08
CA VAL A 89 2.68 -3.10 -14.46
C VAL A 89 3.82 -3.04 -15.48
N PHE A 90 3.94 -4.05 -16.34
CA PHE A 90 4.99 -4.09 -17.38
C PHE A 90 4.74 -3.13 -18.55
N ALA A 91 3.48 -2.73 -18.80
CA ALA A 91 3.15 -1.74 -19.82
C ALA A 91 3.58 -0.32 -19.42
N LEU A 92 3.73 -0.05 -18.12
CA LEU A 92 4.16 1.25 -17.60
C LEU A 92 5.69 1.33 -17.57
N THR A 93 6.28 2.07 -18.52
CA THR A 93 7.74 2.10 -18.74
C THR A 93 8.42 3.41 -18.34
N SER A 94 7.67 4.37 -17.78
CA SER A 94 8.19 5.67 -17.38
C SER A 94 9.25 5.54 -16.27
N SER A 95 10.09 6.57 -16.13
CA SER A 95 11.05 6.64 -15.01
C SER A 95 10.35 6.58 -13.65
N TYR A 96 9.17 7.18 -13.54
CA TYR A 96 8.34 7.10 -12.34
C TYR A 96 7.81 5.68 -12.09
N ALA A 97 7.37 4.96 -13.13
CA ALA A 97 6.91 3.57 -13.00
C ALA A 97 8.03 2.63 -12.49
N ARG A 98 9.26 2.79 -12.98
CA ARG A 98 10.42 2.03 -12.48
C ARG A 98 10.72 2.32 -11.00
N GLN A 99 10.54 3.58 -10.61
CA GLN A 99 10.70 4.01 -9.21
C GLN A 99 9.60 3.42 -8.31
N LEU A 100 8.36 3.35 -8.79
CA LEU A 100 7.24 2.68 -8.11
C LEU A 100 7.51 1.17 -7.97
N GLU A 101 7.96 0.52 -9.03
CA GLU A 101 8.28 -0.92 -9.03
C GLU A 101 9.35 -1.26 -7.99
N THR A 102 10.46 -0.50 -7.99
CA THR A 102 11.56 -0.68 -7.02
C THR A 102 11.07 -0.59 -5.57
N ARG A 103 10.26 0.42 -5.27
CA ARG A 103 9.74 0.63 -3.91
C ARG A 103 8.65 -0.35 -3.54
N SER A 104 7.80 -0.75 -4.50
CA SER A 104 6.79 -1.80 -4.27
C SER A 104 7.45 -3.13 -3.93
N ALA A 105 8.53 -3.50 -4.64
CA ALA A 105 9.32 -4.69 -4.32
C ALA A 105 9.94 -4.60 -2.92
N TRP A 106 10.47 -3.44 -2.55
CA TRP A 106 11.01 -3.21 -1.21
C TRP A 106 9.93 -3.31 -0.12
N VAL A 107 8.79 -2.65 -0.29
CA VAL A 107 7.65 -2.69 0.64
C VAL A 107 7.12 -4.11 0.81
N ALA A 108 6.92 -4.83 -0.30
CA ALA A 108 6.47 -6.22 -0.26
C ALA A 108 7.48 -7.14 0.44
N LYS A 109 8.78 -6.94 0.23
CA LYS A 109 9.83 -7.70 0.92
C LYS A 109 9.87 -7.40 2.43
N LYS A 110 9.71 -6.13 2.81
CA LYS A 110 9.85 -5.69 4.21
C LYS A 110 8.61 -5.97 5.05
N PHE A 111 7.42 -5.75 4.49
CA PHE A 111 6.17 -5.73 5.23
C PHE A 111 5.13 -6.74 4.70
N GLY A 112 5.44 -7.48 3.62
CA GLY A 112 4.48 -8.39 2.98
C GLY A 112 4.00 -9.52 3.89
N ASP A 113 4.85 -10.02 4.79
CA ASP A 113 4.51 -11.09 5.75
C ASP A 113 4.01 -10.55 7.10
N VAL A 114 4.04 -9.23 7.32
CA VAL A 114 3.63 -8.60 8.58
C VAL A 114 2.10 -8.42 8.58
N PRO A 115 1.35 -8.91 9.59
CA PRO A 115 -0.09 -8.70 9.71
C PRO A 115 -0.46 -7.22 9.78
N SER A 116 -1.71 -6.90 9.44
CA SER A 116 -2.20 -5.52 9.37
C SER A 116 -2.20 -4.83 10.73
N GLU A 117 -2.49 -5.55 11.82
CA GLU A 117 -2.44 -5.02 13.18
C GLU A 117 -1.00 -4.64 13.57
N GLU A 118 -0.05 -5.57 13.41
CA GLU A 118 1.36 -5.32 13.73
C GLU A 118 1.95 -4.20 12.84
N LEU A 119 1.54 -4.13 11.57
CA LEU A 119 1.96 -3.05 10.68
C LEU A 119 1.43 -1.69 11.14
N THR A 120 0.22 -1.66 11.71
CA THR A 120 -0.37 -0.45 12.29
C THR A 120 0.47 0.00 13.50
N GLU A 121 0.81 -0.91 14.42
CA GLU A 121 1.66 -0.60 15.58
C GLU A 121 3.06 -0.10 15.19
N ILE A 122 3.67 -0.70 14.15
CA ILE A 122 4.96 -0.24 13.62
C ILE A 122 4.86 1.21 13.15
N PHE A 123 3.78 1.57 12.46
CA PHE A 123 3.62 2.90 11.88
C PHE A 123 3.20 3.93 12.93
N GLU A 124 2.45 3.52 13.95
CA GLU A 124 2.10 4.33 15.12
C GLU A 124 3.33 4.67 15.97
N ARG A 125 4.18 3.69 16.27
CA ARG A 125 5.41 3.91 17.07
C ARG A 125 6.37 4.86 16.39
N GLU A 126 6.47 4.78 15.07
CA GLU A 126 7.26 5.71 14.27
C GLU A 126 6.49 7.02 13.99
N GLY A 127 5.19 7.06 14.33
CA GLY A 127 4.25 8.19 14.18
C GLY A 127 4.67 9.45 14.93
N ASP A 128 5.38 9.33 16.05
CA ASP A 128 5.97 10.47 16.78
C ASP A 128 7.00 11.25 15.95
N ARG A 129 7.68 10.59 15.00
CA ARG A 129 8.53 11.27 14.00
C ARG A 129 7.74 11.84 12.84
N TRP A 130 6.50 11.40 12.64
CA TRP A 130 5.74 11.54 11.40
C TRP A 130 4.45 12.36 11.53
N GLY A 131 4.15 12.85 12.74
CA GLY A 131 2.94 13.62 13.05
C GLY A 131 1.65 12.79 13.00
N ALA A 132 1.74 11.50 12.69
CA ALA A 132 0.62 10.59 12.46
C ALA A 132 0.15 9.98 13.79
N GLU A 133 -0.78 10.64 14.46
CA GLU A 133 -1.66 9.95 15.40
C GLU A 133 -2.64 9.11 14.56
N PHE A 134 -2.33 7.82 14.35
CA PHE A 134 -3.33 6.89 13.83
C PHE A 134 -4.33 6.67 14.97
N THR A 135 -5.43 7.41 14.98
CA THR A 135 -6.52 7.08 15.90
C THR A 135 -7.11 5.74 15.43
N ALA A 136 -6.72 4.65 16.07
CA ALA A 136 -7.44 3.40 15.98
C ALA A 136 -8.89 3.66 16.39
N MET A 137 -9.82 3.66 15.42
CA MET A 137 -11.24 3.67 15.72
C MET A 137 -11.58 2.28 16.28
N SER A 138 -11.70 2.19 17.59
CA SER A 138 -12.43 1.12 18.24
C SER A 138 -13.88 1.19 17.76
N PHE A 139 -14.32 0.17 17.02
CA PHE A 139 -15.75 -0.08 16.82
C PHE A 139 -16.34 -0.73 18.07
#